data_AF-A0AAE0DY75-F1
#
_entry.id   AF-A0AAE0DY75-F1
#
_cell.length_a   1.000
_cell.length_b   1.000
_cell.length_c   1.000
_cell.angle_alpha   90.00
_cell.angle_beta   90.00
_cell.angle_gamma   90.00
#
_symmetry.space_group_name_H-M   'P 1'
#
loop_
_entity.id
_entity.type
_entity.pdbx_description
1 polymer ?
#
loop_
_entity_poly.entity_id
_entity_poly.type
_entity_poly.pdbx_seq_one_letter_code
_entity_poly.pdbx_strand_id
1 'polypeptide(L)'
;MPAHMGASAMKIYAAFVNILPVVAFVVSAASSSSTNSIDDMSTAVLIRVDQSGRGDFKTIQDAIDSVPSNNSELFFIWVKPGTYSREKIVVPADKPFITVSGTQPSNTIITSSDGGEIYETATFTVLATDFVARLLTIQNTYGSAGKAVALRVSAARAAFYGCSITSYQDTLLDDIGNHYYSNCYIEGATDFIFGNAASLFEKCHVHTLFKSNGYPAQITAQGRQSPSENTGFTFLGCKITGNGTAMLGRPWGAYSKVVYAFTYMSSVVVPAGWDDWGDNSKQSTVFYGEFKNYGPGADRSKRVLWSRSLSNDEAAVFLIKDVIGGKDWLRPAPKNFKRGTTTIAVNSDGN
;
A
#
# COMPACT_ATOMS: atom_id res chain seq x y z
N MET A 1 -22.49 70.32 43.39
CA MET A 1 -21.15 70.93 43.25
C MET A 1 -20.65 70.57 41.85
N PRO A 2 -20.48 71.58 40.99
CA PRO A 2 -20.87 71.51 39.58
C PRO A 2 -19.63 71.63 38.66
N ALA A 3 -19.72 71.39 37.35
CA ALA A 3 -20.05 72.41 36.34
C ALA A 3 -19.57 71.85 34.98
N HIS A 4 -20.09 72.16 33.80
CA HIS A 4 -21.28 72.91 33.41
C HIS A 4 -21.57 72.53 31.95
N MET A 5 -22.85 72.53 31.59
CA MET A 5 -23.38 72.59 30.23
C MET A 5 -23.04 73.93 29.52
N GLY A 6 -23.04 73.88 28.17
CA GLY A 6 -23.49 74.96 27.27
C GLY A 6 -22.38 75.87 26.72
N ALA A 7 -22.39 76.37 25.47
CA ALA A 7 -23.41 76.39 24.45
C ALA A 7 -22.81 76.77 23.07
N SER A 8 -23.55 76.41 22.02
CA SER A 8 -23.66 76.88 20.64
C SER A 8 -22.84 78.08 20.12
N ALA A 9 -22.37 77.97 18.86
CA ALA A 9 -22.83 78.75 17.68
C ALA A 9 -21.69 78.85 16.62
N MET A 10 -21.92 78.38 15.37
CA MET A 10 -22.10 79.24 14.18
C MET A 10 -20.72 79.64 13.55
N LYS A 11 -20.33 79.42 12.29
CA LYS A 11 -21.00 79.31 10.99
C LYS A 11 -19.88 79.02 9.93
N ILE A 12 -20.18 78.24 8.86
CA ILE A 12 -19.88 78.58 7.44
C ILE A 12 -18.40 78.47 6.94
N TYR A 13 -18.00 78.09 5.71
CA TYR A 13 -18.61 77.86 4.39
C TYR A 13 -17.87 76.71 3.67
N ALA A 14 -18.58 76.10 2.72
CA ALA A 14 -18.18 75.08 1.77
C ALA A 14 -16.91 75.37 0.96
N ALA A 15 -16.20 74.30 0.60
CA ALA A 15 -15.55 74.18 -0.71
C ALA A 15 -15.94 72.82 -1.30
N PHE A 16 -16.83 72.87 -2.30
CA PHE A 16 -17.24 71.75 -3.12
C PHE A 16 -16.06 71.24 -3.95
N VAL A 17 -15.73 69.96 -3.84
CA VAL A 17 -15.02 69.23 -4.88
C VAL A 17 -15.96 68.15 -5.39
N ASN A 18 -16.49 68.37 -6.59
CA ASN A 18 -17.27 67.39 -7.34
C ASN A 18 -16.39 66.19 -7.67
N ILE A 19 -16.60 65.07 -7.00
CA ILE A 19 -16.11 63.76 -7.46
C ILE A 19 -17.29 63.09 -8.18
N LEU A 20 -17.19 62.95 -9.49
CA LEU A 20 -18.08 62.10 -10.28
C LEU A 20 -18.02 60.66 -9.73
N PRO A 21 -19.15 59.95 -9.58
CA PRO A 21 -19.10 58.52 -9.35
C PRO A 21 -18.69 57.85 -10.67
N VAL A 22 -17.46 57.31 -10.70
CA VAL A 22 -17.08 56.32 -11.72
C VAL A 22 -17.90 55.07 -11.41
N VAL A 23 -18.99 54.87 -12.15
CA VAL A 23 -19.72 53.60 -12.15
C VAL A 23 -18.84 52.60 -12.88
N ALA A 24 -18.06 51.84 -12.11
CA ALA A 24 -17.33 50.69 -12.64
C ALA A 24 -18.36 49.60 -12.99
N PHE A 25 -18.61 49.41 -14.28
CA PHE A 25 -19.28 48.23 -14.80
C PHE A 25 -18.38 47.02 -14.52
N VAL A 26 -18.65 46.29 -13.44
CA VAL A 26 -18.06 44.98 -13.20
C VAL A 26 -18.74 44.02 -14.16
N VAL A 27 -18.13 43.79 -15.32
CA VAL A 27 -18.48 42.65 -16.18
C VAL A 27 -18.08 41.41 -15.40
N SER A 28 -19.06 40.74 -14.82
CA SER A 28 -18.88 39.42 -14.24
C SER A 28 -18.60 38.46 -15.40
N ALA A 29 -17.31 38.24 -15.70
CA ALA A 29 -16.93 37.09 -16.49
C ALA A 29 -17.37 35.85 -15.68
N ALA A 30 -18.44 35.20 -16.13
CA ALA A 30 -18.77 33.88 -15.64
C ALA A 30 -17.60 32.98 -16.04
N SER A 31 -16.69 32.76 -15.10
CA SER A 31 -15.69 31.72 -15.20
C SER A 31 -16.46 30.43 -15.36
N SER A 32 -16.52 29.90 -16.59
CA SER A 32 -16.89 28.51 -16.80
C SER A 32 -15.89 27.69 -16.00
N SER A 33 -16.32 27.22 -14.84
CA SER A 33 -15.65 26.12 -14.18
C SER A 33 -15.72 24.99 -15.18
N SER A 34 -14.61 24.72 -15.87
CA SER A 34 -14.38 23.39 -16.38
C SER A 34 -14.47 22.51 -15.15
N THR A 35 -15.62 21.85 -14.97
CA THR A 35 -15.65 20.59 -14.25
C THR A 35 -14.58 19.77 -14.91
N ASN A 36 -13.38 19.70 -14.31
CA ASN A 36 -12.42 18.69 -14.67
C ASN A 36 -13.24 17.41 -14.57
N SER A 37 -13.52 16.81 -15.72
CA SER A 37 -14.08 15.48 -15.81
C SER A 37 -13.29 14.67 -14.80
N ILE A 38 -13.98 13.87 -13.98
CA ILE A 38 -13.33 12.71 -13.37
C ILE A 38 -12.58 12.07 -14.54
N ASP A 39 -11.24 12.14 -14.52
CA ASP A 39 -10.42 11.56 -15.58
C ASP A 39 -10.99 10.16 -15.80
N ASP A 40 -11.34 9.83 -17.04
CA ASP A 40 -12.04 8.58 -17.33
C ASP A 40 -11.11 7.40 -17.02
N MET A 41 -11.11 6.97 -15.76
CA MET A 41 -10.35 5.83 -15.25
C MET A 41 -10.97 4.49 -15.70
N SER A 42 -11.95 4.52 -16.62
CA SER A 42 -12.49 3.31 -17.23
C SER A 42 -11.67 2.82 -18.42
N THR A 43 -10.81 3.67 -19.01
CA THR A 43 -10.02 3.35 -20.19
C THR A 43 -8.52 3.33 -19.89
N ALA A 44 -7.83 2.23 -20.22
CA ALA A 44 -6.39 2.12 -20.05
C ALA A 44 -5.64 1.91 -21.38
N VAL A 45 -4.40 2.39 -21.46
CA VAL A 45 -3.43 1.99 -22.48
C VAL A 45 -2.99 0.56 -22.19
N LEU A 46 -3.26 -0.37 -23.11
CA LEU A 46 -2.84 -1.76 -22.97
C LEU A 46 -1.43 -1.95 -23.53
N ILE A 47 -0.56 -2.53 -22.72
CA ILE A 47 0.76 -3.05 -23.12
C ILE A 47 0.78 -4.55 -22.85
N ARG A 48 1.28 -5.35 -23.79
CA ARG A 48 1.35 -6.81 -23.68
C ARG A 48 2.79 -7.27 -23.51
N VAL A 49 3.04 -8.08 -22.49
CA VAL A 49 4.34 -8.73 -22.28
C VAL A 49 4.22 -10.22 -22.60
N ASP A 50 5.05 -10.71 -23.53
CA ASP A 50 5.10 -12.11 -23.93
C ASP A 50 6.57 -12.52 -24.20
N GLN A 51 7.11 -13.42 -23.38
CA GLN A 51 8.50 -13.91 -23.51
C GLN A 51 8.77 -14.55 -24.89
N SER A 52 7.72 -15.01 -25.60
CA SER A 52 7.86 -15.56 -26.95
C SER A 52 8.01 -14.48 -28.04
N GLY A 53 7.94 -13.19 -27.69
CA GLY A 53 8.02 -12.08 -28.65
C GLY A 53 6.75 -11.78 -29.45
N ARG A 54 5.58 -12.30 -29.04
CA ARG A 54 4.27 -11.98 -29.66
C ARG A 54 3.49 -10.88 -28.91
N GLY A 55 4.15 -10.22 -27.96
CA GLY A 55 3.65 -9.06 -27.22
C GLY A 55 4.31 -7.78 -27.73
N ASP A 56 3.98 -6.65 -27.11
CA ASP A 56 4.64 -5.37 -27.34
C ASP A 56 6.07 -5.38 -26.75
N PHE A 57 6.27 -6.10 -25.64
CA PHE A 57 7.58 -6.32 -25.01
C PHE A 57 7.80 -7.79 -24.65
N LYS A 58 9.07 -8.18 -24.50
CA LYS A 58 9.46 -9.53 -24.02
C LYS A 58 9.58 -9.59 -22.49
N THR A 59 10.01 -8.50 -21.87
CA THR A 59 10.26 -8.39 -20.43
C THR A 59 9.22 -7.46 -19.79
N ILE A 60 9.04 -7.60 -18.48
CA ILE A 60 8.13 -6.73 -17.71
C ILE A 60 8.81 -5.37 -17.49
N GLN A 61 10.11 -5.35 -17.24
CA GLN A 61 10.84 -4.09 -17.01
C GLN A 61 10.81 -3.19 -18.26
N ASP A 62 11.03 -3.71 -19.46
CA ASP A 62 10.96 -2.89 -20.69
C ASP A 62 9.58 -2.25 -20.88
N ALA A 63 8.51 -2.99 -20.52
CA ALA A 63 7.15 -2.47 -20.59
C ALA A 63 6.92 -1.32 -19.59
N ILE A 64 7.43 -1.44 -18.37
CA ILE A 64 7.40 -0.34 -17.37
C ILE A 64 8.24 0.84 -17.86
N ASP A 65 9.41 0.55 -18.45
CA ASP A 65 10.35 1.55 -18.94
C ASP A 65 9.76 2.38 -20.09
N SER A 66 8.87 1.79 -20.89
CA SER A 66 8.15 2.46 -21.97
C SER A 66 7.06 3.45 -21.53
N VAL A 67 6.59 3.36 -20.28
CA VAL A 67 5.59 4.31 -19.76
C VAL A 67 6.25 5.69 -19.58
N PRO A 68 5.63 6.79 -20.07
CA PRO A 68 6.20 8.13 -19.91
C PRO A 68 6.42 8.53 -18.46
N SER A 69 7.47 9.30 -18.20
CA SER A 69 7.65 9.99 -16.90
C SER A 69 6.53 11.00 -16.65
N ASN A 70 6.20 11.22 -15.37
CA ASN A 70 5.08 12.04 -14.90
C ASN A 70 3.73 11.65 -15.52
N ASN A 71 3.54 10.35 -15.75
CA ASN A 71 2.33 9.80 -16.35
C ASN A 71 1.06 10.21 -15.57
N SER A 72 -0.04 10.43 -16.27
CA SER A 72 -1.37 10.67 -15.68
C SER A 72 -2.44 9.72 -16.24
N GLU A 73 -2.08 8.87 -17.21
CA GLU A 73 -3.00 7.92 -17.84
C GLU A 73 -2.93 6.54 -17.20
N LEU A 74 -3.99 5.75 -17.30
CA LEU A 74 -3.91 4.35 -16.87
C LEU A 74 -3.11 3.53 -17.88
N PHE A 75 -1.99 2.95 -17.43
CA PHE A 75 -1.27 1.94 -18.19
C PHE A 75 -1.56 0.56 -17.61
N PHE A 76 -2.04 -0.35 -18.46
CA PHE A 76 -2.33 -1.72 -18.09
C PHE A 76 -1.35 -2.66 -18.82
N ILE A 77 -0.33 -3.10 -18.08
CA ILE A 77 0.67 -4.07 -18.55
C ILE A 77 0.11 -5.47 -18.29
N TRP A 78 -0.37 -6.11 -19.34
CA TRP A 78 -0.85 -7.48 -19.32
C TRP A 78 0.30 -8.45 -19.61
N VAL A 79 0.65 -9.25 -18.60
CA VAL A 79 1.74 -10.21 -18.61
C VAL A 79 1.20 -11.60 -18.90
N LYS A 80 1.66 -12.23 -19.98
CA LYS A 80 1.24 -13.59 -20.33
C LYS A 80 1.76 -14.64 -19.33
N PRO A 81 1.18 -15.85 -19.33
CA PRO A 81 1.72 -16.97 -18.57
C PRO A 81 3.20 -17.22 -18.93
N GLY A 82 4.01 -17.43 -17.91
CA GLY A 82 5.46 -17.63 -18.01
C GLY A 82 6.14 -17.46 -16.66
N THR A 83 7.37 -17.93 -16.58
CA THR A 83 8.27 -17.67 -15.46
C THR A 83 9.29 -16.62 -15.90
N TYR A 84 9.15 -15.43 -15.34
CA TYR A 84 9.99 -14.27 -15.56
C TYR A 84 11.14 -14.32 -14.57
N SER A 85 12.13 -15.16 -14.89
CA SER A 85 13.31 -15.40 -14.05
C SER A 85 14.35 -14.31 -14.25
N ARG A 86 14.96 -13.86 -13.14
CA ARG A 86 16.09 -12.91 -13.09
C ARG A 86 15.76 -11.45 -13.46
N GLU A 87 14.50 -11.12 -13.73
CA GLU A 87 14.07 -9.73 -13.80
C GLU A 87 13.94 -9.19 -12.37
N LYS A 88 14.70 -8.14 -12.05
CA LYS A 88 14.39 -7.27 -10.91
C LYS A 88 13.48 -6.17 -11.40
N ILE A 89 12.24 -6.20 -10.93
CA ILE A 89 11.26 -5.21 -11.35
C ILE A 89 11.34 -3.99 -10.45
N VAL A 90 11.47 -2.82 -11.04
CA VAL A 90 11.34 -1.53 -10.36
C VAL A 90 10.30 -0.72 -11.10
N VAL A 91 9.26 -0.26 -10.38
CA VAL A 91 8.29 0.72 -10.88
C VAL A 91 8.71 2.10 -10.36
N PRO A 92 9.34 2.95 -11.18
CA PRO A 92 9.92 4.22 -10.76
C PRO A 92 8.88 5.21 -10.24
N ALA A 93 9.26 6.05 -9.27
CA ALA A 93 8.34 6.98 -8.60
C ALA A 93 7.64 7.97 -9.56
N ASP A 94 8.28 8.32 -10.67
CA ASP A 94 7.76 9.22 -11.70
C ASP A 94 6.79 8.54 -12.68
N LYS A 95 6.42 7.27 -12.47
CA LYS A 95 5.53 6.51 -13.37
C LYS A 95 4.26 6.02 -12.67
N PRO A 96 3.40 6.91 -12.15
CA PRO A 96 2.19 6.52 -11.45
C PRO A 96 1.18 5.85 -12.38
N PHE A 97 0.11 5.30 -11.80
CA PHE A 97 -1.04 4.71 -12.51
C PHE A 97 -0.78 3.43 -13.33
N ILE A 98 0.39 2.81 -13.18
CA ILE A 98 0.71 1.51 -13.80
C ILE A 98 -0.05 0.38 -13.10
N THR A 99 -0.68 -0.48 -13.89
CA THR A 99 -1.16 -1.80 -13.48
C THR A 99 -0.32 -2.88 -14.12
N VAL A 100 0.23 -3.81 -13.34
CA VAL A 100 0.86 -5.04 -13.82
C VAL A 100 -0.05 -6.23 -13.49
N SER A 101 -0.58 -6.90 -14.51
CA SER A 101 -1.53 -8.00 -14.33
C SER A 101 -1.06 -9.25 -15.05
N GLY A 102 -0.91 -10.35 -14.30
CA GLY A 102 -0.84 -11.69 -14.89
C GLY A 102 -2.21 -12.21 -15.31
N THR A 103 -2.30 -13.51 -15.55
CA THR A 103 -3.58 -14.20 -15.77
C THR A 103 -4.09 -14.92 -14.53
N GLN A 104 -3.18 -15.55 -13.78
CA GLN A 104 -3.42 -16.13 -12.47
C GLN A 104 -2.07 -16.37 -11.76
N PRO A 105 -2.03 -16.42 -10.41
CA PRO A 105 -0.78 -16.61 -9.68
C PRO A 105 -0.01 -17.88 -10.07
N SER A 106 -0.71 -18.96 -10.39
CA SER A 106 -0.08 -20.25 -10.65
C SER A 106 0.63 -20.35 -12.01
N ASN A 107 0.54 -19.34 -12.89
CA ASN A 107 1.11 -19.41 -14.23
C ASN A 107 1.85 -18.14 -14.70
N THR A 108 1.71 -17.01 -13.99
CA THR A 108 2.51 -15.80 -14.24
C THR A 108 3.37 -15.57 -12.99
N ILE A 109 4.65 -15.93 -13.06
CA ILE A 109 5.56 -15.98 -11.92
C ILE A 109 6.75 -15.05 -12.19
N ILE A 110 6.97 -14.09 -11.31
CA ILE A 110 8.16 -13.21 -11.30
C ILE A 110 9.07 -13.72 -10.19
N THR A 111 10.32 -14.06 -10.51
CA THR A 111 11.20 -14.75 -9.55
C THR A 111 12.65 -14.27 -9.60
N SER A 112 13.22 -14.08 -8.40
CA SER A 112 14.67 -13.95 -8.15
C SER A 112 15.08 -14.86 -6.99
N SER A 113 16.36 -14.84 -6.61
CA SER A 113 16.91 -15.67 -5.53
C SER A 113 17.97 -14.92 -4.73
N ASP A 114 17.80 -13.61 -4.58
CA ASP A 114 18.81 -12.75 -3.96
C ASP A 114 18.57 -12.70 -2.45
N GLY A 115 19.64 -12.90 -1.68
CA GLY A 115 19.66 -12.72 -0.23
C GLY A 115 20.71 -11.71 0.20
N GLY A 116 20.51 -11.08 1.35
CA GLY A 116 21.33 -9.94 1.78
C GLY A 116 20.48 -8.81 2.38
N GLU A 117 20.84 -7.56 2.09
CA GLU A 117 20.15 -6.41 2.66
C GLU A 117 18.74 -6.21 2.08
N ILE A 118 17.80 -5.80 2.95
CA ILE A 118 16.36 -5.77 2.65
C ILE A 118 16.01 -4.88 1.45
N TYR A 119 16.78 -3.82 1.21
CA TYR A 119 16.53 -2.90 0.10
C TYR A 119 17.09 -3.37 -1.23
N GLU A 120 18.01 -4.34 -1.22
CA GLU A 120 18.74 -4.81 -2.40
C GLU A 120 18.21 -6.15 -2.94
N THR A 121 17.52 -6.91 -2.07
CA THR A 121 17.08 -8.29 -2.36
C THR A 121 15.71 -8.40 -3.02
N ALA A 122 14.93 -7.32 -3.05
CA ALA A 122 13.57 -7.32 -3.56
C ALA A 122 13.49 -7.81 -5.03
N THR A 123 12.69 -8.84 -5.29
CA THR A 123 12.35 -9.27 -6.66
C THR A 123 11.55 -8.19 -7.39
N PHE A 124 10.63 -7.53 -6.68
CA PHE A 124 9.77 -6.48 -7.20
C PHE A 124 9.76 -5.29 -6.24
N THR A 125 10.09 -4.10 -6.72
CA THR A 125 10.03 -2.84 -5.97
C THR A 125 9.03 -1.87 -6.62
N VAL A 126 8.06 -1.40 -5.82
CA VAL A 126 7.08 -0.39 -6.22
C VAL A 126 7.41 0.94 -5.54
N LEU A 127 7.71 1.97 -6.32
CA LEU A 127 7.94 3.34 -5.85
C LEU A 127 6.89 4.33 -6.37
N ALA A 128 6.16 3.95 -7.42
CA ALA A 128 5.14 4.77 -8.07
C ALA A 128 3.80 4.79 -7.33
N THR A 129 3.16 5.95 -7.27
CA THR A 129 1.81 6.04 -6.69
C THR A 129 0.75 5.41 -7.59
N ASP A 130 -0.38 5.03 -7.01
CA ASP A 130 -1.55 4.50 -7.75
C ASP A 130 -1.26 3.21 -8.53
N PHE A 131 -0.19 2.50 -8.13
CA PHE A 131 0.22 1.23 -8.69
C PHE A 131 -0.77 0.12 -8.34
N VAL A 132 -0.99 -0.79 -9.29
CA VAL A 132 -1.81 -1.99 -9.06
C VAL A 132 -1.10 -3.24 -9.56
N ALA A 133 -1.00 -4.29 -8.73
CA ALA A 133 -0.62 -5.63 -9.17
C ALA A 133 -1.80 -6.60 -9.08
N ARG A 134 -1.93 -7.51 -10.06
CA ARG A 134 -3.06 -8.45 -10.11
C ARG A 134 -2.63 -9.84 -10.61
N LEU A 135 -3.18 -10.88 -10.00
CA LEU A 135 -3.24 -12.23 -10.56
C LEU A 135 -1.88 -12.78 -11.02
N LEU A 136 -0.84 -12.58 -10.21
CA LEU A 136 0.52 -13.03 -10.49
C LEU A 136 1.23 -13.44 -9.19
N THR A 137 2.32 -14.18 -9.33
CA THR A 137 3.21 -14.54 -8.22
C THR A 137 4.45 -13.65 -8.27
N ILE A 138 4.84 -13.11 -7.11
CA ILE A 138 6.12 -12.45 -6.87
C ILE A 138 6.83 -13.27 -5.82
N GLN A 139 7.96 -13.88 -6.17
CA GLN A 139 8.66 -14.77 -5.26
C GLN A 139 10.17 -14.54 -5.22
N ASN A 140 10.74 -14.72 -4.03
CA ASN A 140 12.18 -14.82 -3.86
C ASN A 140 12.53 -16.22 -3.33
N THR A 141 13.35 -16.96 -4.08
CA THR A 141 13.67 -18.37 -3.80
C THR A 141 15.03 -18.55 -3.12
N TYR A 142 15.58 -17.51 -2.49
CA TYR A 142 16.86 -17.60 -1.75
C TYR A 142 16.84 -18.68 -0.66
N GLY A 143 15.67 -18.91 -0.04
CA GLY A 143 15.47 -19.92 0.99
C GLY A 143 15.76 -19.41 2.39
N SER A 144 16.09 -20.31 3.31
CA SER A 144 16.12 -20.03 4.76
C SER A 144 17.46 -19.51 5.29
N ALA A 145 18.42 -19.18 4.42
CA ALA A 145 19.77 -18.79 4.84
C ALA A 145 19.85 -17.33 5.37
N GLY A 146 18.83 -16.51 5.12
CA GLY A 146 18.80 -15.12 5.54
C GLY A 146 17.64 -14.34 4.91
N LYS A 147 17.71 -13.02 5.02
CA LYS A 147 16.72 -12.08 4.50
C LYS A 147 16.66 -12.13 2.97
N ALA A 148 15.46 -12.16 2.42
CA ALA A 148 15.24 -12.23 0.99
C ALA A 148 13.86 -11.67 0.63
N VAL A 149 13.81 -10.40 0.22
CA VAL A 149 12.55 -9.72 -0.07
C VAL A 149 11.99 -10.20 -1.41
N ALA A 150 10.70 -10.58 -1.44
CA ALA A 150 9.99 -10.82 -2.69
C ALA A 150 9.40 -9.52 -3.22
N LEU A 151 8.68 -8.79 -2.37
CA LEU A 151 8.02 -7.54 -2.73
C LEU A 151 8.40 -6.43 -1.74
N ARG A 152 8.87 -5.30 -2.27
CA ARG A 152 8.99 -4.03 -1.56
C ARG A 152 7.98 -3.03 -2.10
N VAL A 153 7.22 -2.39 -1.21
CA VAL A 153 6.25 -1.35 -1.58
C VAL A 153 6.54 -0.09 -0.77
N SER A 154 7.00 0.96 -1.45
CA SER A 154 7.32 2.26 -0.86
C SER A 154 6.65 3.35 -1.70
N ALA A 155 5.30 3.39 -1.65
CA ALA A 155 4.50 4.22 -2.54
C ALA A 155 3.14 4.57 -1.92
N ALA A 156 2.57 5.72 -2.26
CA ALA A 156 1.19 6.01 -1.90
C ALA A 156 0.21 5.24 -2.81
N ARG A 157 -0.90 4.75 -2.24
CA ARG A 157 -2.06 4.24 -2.98
C ARG A 157 -1.74 3.01 -3.85
N ALA A 158 -0.96 2.06 -3.32
CA ALA A 158 -0.65 0.82 -4.02
C ALA A 158 -1.64 -0.31 -3.66
N ALA A 159 -2.13 -1.06 -4.66
CA ALA A 159 -3.07 -2.15 -4.43
C ALA A 159 -2.66 -3.47 -5.10
N PHE A 160 -2.94 -4.58 -4.43
CA PHE A 160 -2.60 -5.94 -4.87
C PHE A 160 -3.86 -6.81 -4.80
N TYR A 161 -4.21 -7.45 -5.92
CA TYR A 161 -5.44 -8.24 -6.03
C TYR A 161 -5.15 -9.66 -6.49
N GLY A 162 -5.40 -10.64 -5.61
CA GLY A 162 -5.23 -12.04 -5.95
C GLY A 162 -3.80 -12.39 -6.32
N CYS A 163 -2.81 -11.72 -5.70
CA CYS A 163 -1.38 -12.01 -5.91
C CYS A 163 -0.91 -13.08 -4.93
N SER A 164 0.13 -13.82 -5.32
CA SER A 164 0.90 -14.65 -4.39
C SER A 164 2.26 -13.98 -4.13
N ILE A 165 2.64 -13.81 -2.87
CA ILE A 165 3.88 -13.14 -2.47
C ILE A 165 4.63 -14.09 -1.53
N THR A 166 5.73 -14.68 -1.97
CA THR A 166 6.37 -15.79 -1.25
C THR A 166 7.89 -15.63 -1.12
N SER A 167 8.39 -15.89 0.08
CA SER A 167 9.81 -16.05 0.38
C SER A 167 9.92 -16.76 1.74
N TYR A 168 11.03 -16.58 2.45
CA TYR A 168 11.24 -17.16 3.78
C TYR A 168 11.35 -16.07 4.85
N GLN A 169 12.49 -15.40 4.97
CA GLN A 169 12.65 -14.27 5.89
C GLN A 169 12.44 -12.96 5.13
N ASP A 170 11.70 -12.03 5.73
CA ASP A 170 11.47 -10.68 5.19
C ASP A 170 10.75 -10.68 3.82
N THR A 171 9.70 -11.51 3.66
CA THR A 171 9.04 -11.73 2.35
C THR A 171 8.44 -10.45 1.74
N LEU A 172 7.67 -9.71 2.52
CA LEU A 172 6.98 -8.49 2.11
C LEU A 172 7.48 -7.32 2.95
N LEU A 173 8.30 -6.47 2.32
CA LEU A 173 8.69 -5.16 2.84
C LEU A 173 7.60 -4.14 2.46
N ASP A 174 6.60 -4.06 3.31
CA ASP A 174 5.49 -3.11 3.25
C ASP A 174 5.92 -1.75 3.85
N ASP A 175 6.87 -1.12 3.14
CA ASP A 175 7.79 -0.08 3.60
C ASP A 175 7.09 1.21 4.09
N ILE A 176 6.63 2.04 3.15
CA ILE A 176 6.07 3.37 3.43
C ILE A 176 4.92 3.62 2.46
N GLY A 177 3.84 4.21 2.97
CA GLY A 177 2.68 4.59 2.17
C GLY A 177 1.39 4.03 2.74
N ASN A 178 0.40 3.88 1.87
CA ASN A 178 -0.90 3.31 2.20
C ASN A 178 -1.29 2.26 1.16
N HIS A 179 -1.47 1.02 1.61
CA HIS A 179 -1.54 -0.12 0.72
C HIS A 179 -2.77 -1.00 0.99
N TYR A 180 -3.24 -1.66 -0.07
CA TYR A 180 -4.38 -2.56 0.00
C TYR A 180 -4.04 -3.91 -0.63
N TYR A 181 -4.12 -4.98 0.15
CA TYR A 181 -3.93 -6.34 -0.31
C TYR A 181 -5.27 -7.08 -0.21
N SER A 182 -5.79 -7.57 -1.33
CA SER A 182 -7.10 -8.19 -1.39
C SER A 182 -7.04 -9.59 -1.98
N ASN A 183 -7.50 -10.58 -1.22
CA ASN A 183 -7.49 -12.00 -1.63
C ASN A 183 -6.09 -12.50 -2.04
N CYS A 184 -5.03 -11.94 -1.44
CA CYS A 184 -3.66 -12.35 -1.72
C CYS A 184 -3.25 -13.56 -0.87
N TYR A 185 -2.31 -14.36 -1.39
CA TYR A 185 -1.55 -15.34 -0.62
C TYR A 185 -0.20 -14.74 -0.23
N ILE A 186 0.17 -14.83 1.05
CA ILE A 186 1.45 -14.33 1.56
C ILE A 186 2.09 -15.42 2.43
N GLU A 187 3.32 -15.81 2.10
CA GLU A 187 4.01 -16.92 2.75
C GLU A 187 5.41 -16.55 3.22
N GLY A 188 5.76 -16.94 4.44
CA GLY A 188 7.12 -16.81 4.97
C GLY A 188 7.27 -17.35 6.39
N ALA A 189 8.43 -17.10 7.00
CA ALA A 189 8.84 -17.64 8.29
C ALA A 189 9.19 -16.55 9.30
N THR A 190 10.22 -15.75 9.06
CA THR A 190 10.69 -14.72 10.00
C THR A 190 10.34 -13.34 9.46
N ASP A 191 9.63 -12.55 10.28
CA ASP A 191 9.26 -11.15 10.02
C ASP A 191 8.69 -10.91 8.61
N PHE A 192 7.91 -11.88 8.11
CA PHE A 192 7.71 -11.97 6.67
C PHE A 192 6.72 -10.93 6.11
N ILE A 193 6.02 -10.19 6.97
CA ILE A 193 5.31 -8.95 6.63
C ILE A 193 5.84 -7.85 7.55
N PHE A 194 6.65 -6.94 7.03
CA PHE A 194 7.35 -5.94 7.84
C PHE A 194 7.43 -4.60 7.13
N GLY A 195 7.70 -3.52 7.88
CA GLY A 195 7.66 -2.15 7.35
C GLY A 195 6.78 -1.23 8.18
N ASN A 196 6.56 -0.01 7.70
CA ASN A 196 5.83 1.04 8.40
C ASN A 196 4.67 1.63 7.56
N ALA A 197 4.14 0.90 6.57
CA ALA A 197 2.97 1.36 5.84
C ALA A 197 1.68 1.38 6.70
N ALA A 198 0.68 2.11 6.22
CA ALA A 198 -0.72 1.97 6.63
C ALA A 198 -1.40 0.98 5.68
N SER A 199 -1.61 -0.26 6.13
CA SER A 199 -2.01 -1.34 5.21
C SER A 199 -3.22 -2.13 5.68
N LEU A 200 -4.11 -2.41 4.74
CA LEU A 200 -5.25 -3.31 4.92
C LEU A 200 -5.04 -4.57 4.08
N PHE A 201 -4.89 -5.70 4.77
CA PHE A 201 -4.94 -7.04 4.21
C PHE A 201 -6.36 -7.56 4.37
N GLU A 202 -7.15 -7.57 3.30
CA GLU A 202 -8.54 -8.01 3.30
C GLU A 202 -8.67 -9.38 2.62
N LYS A 203 -9.19 -10.37 3.37
CA LYS A 203 -9.43 -11.75 2.88
C LYS A 203 -8.18 -12.44 2.34
N CYS A 204 -7.00 -12.05 2.83
CA CYS A 204 -5.76 -12.69 2.47
C CYS A 204 -5.58 -14.03 3.19
N HIS A 205 -4.83 -14.93 2.56
CA HIS A 205 -4.32 -16.14 3.19
C HIS A 205 -2.85 -15.93 3.55
N VAL A 206 -2.58 -15.88 4.85
CA VAL A 206 -1.25 -15.78 5.44
C VAL A 206 -0.79 -17.19 5.84
N HIS A 207 0.30 -17.67 5.25
CA HIS A 207 0.82 -19.03 5.47
C HIS A 207 2.22 -19.01 6.07
N THR A 208 2.40 -19.61 7.25
CA THR A 208 3.70 -19.65 7.91
C THR A 208 4.49 -20.89 7.55
N LEU A 209 5.78 -20.72 7.29
CA LEU A 209 6.72 -21.81 7.04
C LEU A 209 7.40 -22.26 8.34
N PHE A 210 7.80 -23.52 8.36
CA PHE A 210 8.51 -24.11 9.49
C PHE A 210 9.92 -23.52 9.63
N LYS A 211 10.34 -23.25 10.86
CA LYS A 211 11.70 -22.84 11.21
C LYS A 211 12.48 -23.99 11.81
N SER A 212 13.58 -24.36 11.15
CA SER A 212 14.44 -25.48 11.56
C SER A 212 15.08 -25.30 12.93
N ASN A 213 15.20 -24.06 13.41
CA ASN A 213 15.72 -23.75 14.74
C ASN A 213 14.69 -23.93 15.87
N GLY A 214 13.46 -24.38 15.56
CA GLY A 214 12.40 -24.66 16.55
C GLY A 214 11.69 -23.43 17.12
N TYR A 215 12.15 -22.21 16.78
CA TYR A 215 11.46 -20.99 17.19
C TYR A 215 10.19 -20.80 16.34
N PRO A 216 9.13 -20.21 16.91
CA PRO A 216 7.96 -19.83 16.12
C PRO A 216 8.35 -18.93 14.94
N ALA A 217 7.58 -19.00 13.86
CA ALA A 217 7.53 -17.99 12.81
C ALA A 217 7.06 -16.64 13.37
N GLN A 218 7.37 -15.54 12.70
CA GLN A 218 6.93 -14.19 13.05
C GLN A 218 6.19 -13.63 11.85
N ILE A 219 4.87 -13.50 11.96
CA ILE A 219 4.05 -13.03 10.84
C ILE A 219 4.35 -11.57 10.55
N THR A 220 4.28 -10.70 11.57
CA THR A 220 4.51 -9.27 11.37
C THR A 220 5.68 -8.71 12.17
N ALA A 221 6.44 -7.80 11.57
CA ALA A 221 7.36 -6.91 12.25
C ALA A 221 7.08 -5.44 11.87
N GLN A 222 6.06 -4.84 12.48
CA GLN A 222 5.62 -3.49 12.12
C GLN A 222 6.51 -2.42 12.77
N GLY A 223 6.84 -1.40 11.98
CA GLY A 223 7.96 -0.46 12.18
C GLY A 223 7.58 0.93 12.68
N ARG A 224 6.35 1.14 13.19
CA ARG A 224 5.87 2.47 13.63
C ARG A 224 6.70 3.01 14.79
N GLN A 225 7.23 4.23 14.65
CA GLN A 225 8.19 4.81 15.60
C GLN A 225 7.59 5.82 16.57
N SER A 226 6.42 6.38 16.25
CA SER A 226 5.79 7.42 17.06
C SER A 226 4.27 7.28 17.12
N PRO A 227 3.61 7.83 18.16
CA PRO A 227 2.15 7.81 18.24
C PRO A 227 1.48 8.76 17.23
N SER A 228 2.23 9.72 16.66
CA SER A 228 1.77 10.65 15.62
C SER A 228 1.70 10.04 14.21
N GLU A 229 2.46 8.96 13.95
CA GLU A 229 2.36 8.25 12.67
C GLU A 229 1.00 7.58 12.53
N ASN A 230 0.30 7.79 11.41
CA ASN A 230 -0.96 7.09 11.13
C ASN A 230 -0.73 5.81 10.32
N THR A 231 0.18 4.96 10.79
CA THR A 231 0.59 3.71 10.14
C THR A 231 0.19 2.50 10.99
N GLY A 232 0.28 1.31 10.40
CA GLY A 232 -0.08 0.04 11.03
C GLY A 232 -0.61 -0.98 10.03
N PHE A 233 -0.59 -2.25 10.44
CA PHE A 233 -1.10 -3.36 9.63
C PHE A 233 -2.44 -3.86 10.17
N THR A 234 -3.45 -3.93 9.30
CA THR A 234 -4.78 -4.45 9.64
C THR A 234 -5.10 -5.66 8.77
N PHE A 235 -5.40 -6.79 9.40
CA PHE A 235 -5.81 -8.04 8.75
C PHE A 235 -7.30 -8.24 9.01
N LEU A 236 -8.10 -8.17 7.95
CA LEU A 236 -9.56 -8.21 8.02
C LEU A 236 -10.11 -9.41 7.25
N GLY A 237 -10.75 -10.34 7.96
CA GLY A 237 -11.34 -11.52 7.32
C GLY A 237 -10.30 -12.48 6.73
N CYS A 238 -9.06 -12.41 7.19
CA CYS A 238 -7.94 -13.23 6.69
C CYS A 238 -7.99 -14.66 7.24
N LYS A 239 -7.08 -15.49 6.72
CA LYS A 239 -6.82 -16.84 7.24
C LYS A 239 -5.33 -16.99 7.55
N ILE A 240 -4.99 -17.42 8.76
CA ILE A 240 -3.64 -17.80 9.17
C ILE A 240 -3.57 -19.32 9.25
N THR A 241 -2.65 -19.89 8.50
CA THR A 241 -2.28 -21.32 8.57
C THR A 241 -0.77 -21.44 8.54
N GLY A 242 -0.25 -22.66 8.61
CA GLY A 242 1.15 -22.91 8.34
C GLY A 242 1.65 -24.21 8.95
N ASN A 243 2.95 -24.39 8.85
CA ASN A 243 3.69 -25.50 9.44
C ASN A 243 4.44 -25.04 10.70
N GLY A 244 4.53 -25.92 11.70
CA GLY A 244 5.21 -25.63 12.96
C GLY A 244 4.39 -24.73 13.88
N THR A 245 5.00 -23.66 14.37
CA THR A 245 4.38 -22.68 15.27
C THR A 245 4.66 -21.26 14.80
N ALA A 246 3.82 -20.30 15.20
CA ALA A 246 3.91 -18.91 14.78
C ALA A 246 3.45 -17.94 15.87
N MET A 247 4.09 -16.78 15.92
CA MET A 247 3.64 -15.57 16.59
C MET A 247 2.95 -14.66 15.56
N LEU A 248 1.88 -14.00 15.99
CA LEU A 248 1.14 -12.98 15.24
C LEU A 248 2.04 -11.78 14.87
N GLY A 249 3.02 -11.46 15.71
CA GLY A 249 3.99 -10.42 15.42
C GLY A 249 4.91 -10.05 16.58
N ARG A 250 5.88 -9.18 16.27
CA ARG A 250 6.81 -8.56 17.23
C ARG A 250 7.22 -7.14 16.82
N PRO A 251 7.52 -6.23 17.77
CA PRO A 251 7.62 -4.80 17.48
C PRO A 251 9.00 -4.38 16.96
N TRP A 252 9.10 -4.17 15.64
CA TRP A 252 10.28 -3.55 15.06
C TRP A 252 10.38 -2.08 15.46
N GLY A 253 9.26 -1.34 15.41
CA GLY A 253 9.15 0.03 15.91
C GLY A 253 8.58 0.11 17.32
N ALA A 254 8.94 1.16 18.06
CA ALA A 254 8.51 1.33 19.46
C ALA A 254 6.99 1.50 19.63
N TYR A 255 6.28 1.96 18.60
CA TYR A 255 4.82 2.16 18.60
C TYR A 255 4.12 1.22 17.61
N SER A 256 4.73 0.06 17.36
CA SER A 256 4.25 -0.96 16.44
C SER A 256 2.74 -1.20 16.57
N LYS A 257 2.01 -1.19 15.44
CA LYS A 257 0.55 -1.32 15.40
C LYS A 257 0.14 -2.44 14.46
N VAL A 258 -0.53 -3.46 15.00
CA VAL A 258 -1.04 -4.60 14.25
C VAL A 258 -2.42 -4.99 14.79
N VAL A 259 -3.38 -5.18 13.90
CA VAL A 259 -4.75 -5.60 14.24
C VAL A 259 -5.16 -6.80 13.42
N TYR A 260 -5.65 -7.85 14.07
CA TYR A 260 -6.32 -8.98 13.43
C TYR A 260 -7.81 -8.96 13.79
N ALA A 261 -8.67 -8.81 12.79
CA ALA A 261 -10.11 -8.77 12.95
C ALA A 261 -10.80 -9.82 12.06
N PHE A 262 -11.74 -10.58 12.63
CA PHE A 262 -12.48 -11.65 11.95
C PHE A 262 -11.57 -12.65 11.21
N THR A 263 -10.36 -12.86 11.73
CA THR A 263 -9.35 -13.69 11.09
C THR A 263 -9.43 -15.12 11.64
N TYR A 264 -9.44 -16.11 10.75
CA TYR A 264 -9.26 -17.50 11.15
C TYR A 264 -7.81 -17.75 11.54
N MET A 265 -7.56 -18.39 12.67
CA MET A 265 -6.24 -18.79 13.15
C MET A 265 -6.20 -20.30 13.37
N SER A 266 -5.39 -21.02 12.59
CA SER A 266 -5.11 -22.44 12.86
C SER A 266 -4.29 -22.60 14.15
N SER A 267 -4.08 -23.83 14.60
CA SER A 267 -3.29 -24.17 15.79
C SER A 267 -1.80 -23.85 15.67
N VAL A 268 -1.37 -23.28 14.53
CA VAL A 268 0.00 -22.78 14.36
C VAL A 268 0.28 -21.58 15.27
N VAL A 269 -0.74 -20.75 15.56
CA VAL A 269 -0.57 -19.58 16.43
C VAL A 269 -0.37 -20.03 17.87
N VAL A 270 0.78 -19.70 18.45
CA VAL A 270 1.10 -20.11 19.82
C VAL A 270 0.25 -19.34 20.85
N PRO A 271 0.00 -19.90 22.04
CA PRO A 271 -0.90 -19.28 23.02
C PRO A 271 -0.55 -17.84 23.41
N ALA A 272 0.75 -17.54 23.56
CA ALA A 272 1.24 -16.19 23.86
C ALA A 272 0.83 -15.16 22.79
N GLY A 273 0.73 -15.59 21.53
CA GLY A 273 0.30 -14.82 20.36
C GLY A 273 1.32 -13.80 19.88
N TRP A 274 1.95 -13.05 20.77
CA TRP A 274 2.84 -11.93 20.43
C TRP A 274 4.15 -12.03 21.19
N ASP A 275 5.19 -11.44 20.61
CA ASP A 275 6.53 -11.34 21.18
C ASP A 275 6.93 -9.86 21.26
N ASP A 276 7.66 -9.47 22.30
CA ASP A 276 8.05 -8.07 22.55
C ASP A 276 9.45 -7.73 22.03
N TRP A 277 10.07 -8.65 21.28
CA TRP A 277 11.46 -8.55 20.81
C TRP A 277 12.48 -8.46 21.97
N GLY A 278 12.16 -8.97 23.15
CA GLY A 278 13.02 -8.88 24.32
C GLY A 278 13.14 -7.46 24.90
N ASP A 279 12.22 -6.56 24.54
CA ASP A 279 12.18 -5.18 25.00
C ASP A 279 10.84 -4.86 25.67
N ASN A 280 10.77 -5.08 26.98
CA ASN A 280 9.58 -4.80 27.79
C ASN A 280 9.10 -3.34 27.71
N SER A 281 9.97 -2.38 27.37
CA SER A 281 9.58 -0.96 27.33
C SER A 281 8.50 -0.71 26.27
N LYS A 282 8.54 -1.48 25.16
CA LYS A 282 7.59 -1.39 24.05
C LYS A 282 6.20 -1.90 24.40
N GLN A 283 6.05 -2.77 25.41
CA GLN A 283 4.76 -3.36 25.78
C GLN A 283 3.70 -2.30 26.12
N SER A 284 4.13 -1.14 26.64
CA SER A 284 3.25 -0.03 27.01
C SER A 284 2.83 0.87 25.83
N THR A 285 3.55 0.82 24.71
CA THR A 285 3.39 1.75 23.58
C THR A 285 2.85 1.08 22.31
N VAL A 286 3.04 -0.22 22.16
CA VAL A 286 2.51 -0.99 21.02
C VAL A 286 0.98 -1.09 21.05
N PHE A 287 0.39 -1.27 19.87
CA PHE A 287 -1.03 -1.54 19.72
C PHE A 287 -1.22 -2.86 18.98
N TYR A 288 -1.28 -3.96 19.72
CA TYR A 288 -1.55 -5.30 19.20
C TYR A 288 -2.95 -5.74 19.59
N GLY A 289 -3.87 -5.68 18.62
CA GLY A 289 -5.30 -5.88 18.82
C GLY A 289 -5.83 -7.12 18.13
N GLU A 290 -6.72 -7.84 18.81
CA GLU A 290 -7.49 -8.95 18.24
C GLU A 290 -8.99 -8.68 18.41
N PHE A 291 -9.78 -8.89 17.35
CA PHE A 291 -11.22 -8.69 17.35
C PHE A 291 -11.96 -9.84 16.67
N LYS A 292 -12.75 -10.60 17.44
CA LYS A 292 -13.60 -11.70 16.92
C LYS A 292 -12.87 -12.66 15.97
N ASN A 293 -11.58 -12.91 16.24
CA ASN A 293 -10.83 -13.98 15.57
C ASN A 293 -11.37 -15.34 16.02
N TYR A 294 -11.20 -16.36 15.19
CA TYR A 294 -11.78 -17.68 15.43
C TYR A 294 -10.85 -18.79 14.94
N GLY A 295 -11.14 -20.03 15.33
CA GLY A 295 -10.29 -21.19 15.09
C GLY A 295 -9.38 -21.51 16.29
N PRO A 296 -8.69 -22.66 16.24
CA PRO A 296 -7.96 -23.19 17.40
C PRO A 296 -6.79 -22.31 17.89
N GLY A 297 -6.21 -21.48 17.03
CA GLY A 297 -5.15 -20.53 17.43
C GLY A 297 -5.66 -19.20 17.97
N ALA A 298 -6.97 -18.96 17.94
CA ALA A 298 -7.57 -17.69 18.35
C ALA A 298 -7.90 -17.60 19.85
N ASP A 299 -7.66 -18.66 20.64
CA ASP A 299 -7.85 -18.61 22.09
C ASP A 299 -6.90 -17.57 22.72
N ARG A 300 -7.50 -16.59 23.40
CA ARG A 300 -6.78 -15.50 24.05
C ARG A 300 -6.49 -15.73 25.52
N SER A 301 -6.91 -16.85 26.11
CA SER A 301 -6.79 -17.15 27.54
C SER A 301 -5.34 -17.11 28.08
N LYS A 302 -4.36 -17.30 27.20
CA LYS A 302 -2.92 -17.31 27.52
C LYS A 302 -2.11 -16.29 26.72
N ARG A 303 -2.77 -15.31 26.09
CA ARG A 303 -2.06 -14.23 25.39
C ARG A 303 -1.24 -13.43 26.38
N VAL A 304 -0.17 -12.82 25.87
CA VAL A 304 0.57 -11.80 26.63
C VAL A 304 -0.38 -10.71 27.12
N LEU A 305 -0.18 -10.28 28.37
CA LEU A 305 -1.11 -9.38 29.09
C LEU A 305 -1.25 -8.00 28.45
N TRP A 306 -0.22 -7.55 27.72
CA TRP A 306 -0.18 -6.26 27.04
C TRP A 306 -0.88 -6.28 25.66
N SER A 307 -1.33 -7.45 25.19
CA SER A 307 -2.16 -7.53 23.97
C SER A 307 -3.62 -7.18 24.26
N ARG A 308 -4.32 -6.60 23.27
CA ARG A 308 -5.64 -5.98 23.45
C ARG A 308 -6.75 -6.87 22.90
N SER A 309 -7.77 -7.14 23.72
CA SER A 309 -9.08 -7.59 23.22
C SER A 309 -9.84 -6.34 22.81
N LEU A 310 -10.13 -6.17 21.52
CA LEU A 310 -10.86 -4.98 21.10
C LEU A 310 -12.36 -5.16 21.36
N SER A 311 -13.00 -4.08 21.83
CA SER A 311 -14.46 -3.94 21.82
C SER A 311 -14.98 -3.67 20.40
N ASN A 312 -16.31 -3.68 20.21
CA ASN A 312 -16.89 -3.32 18.91
C ASN A 312 -16.53 -1.88 18.49
N ASP A 313 -16.55 -0.95 19.45
CA ASP A 313 -16.28 0.47 19.19
C ASP A 313 -14.81 0.73 18.85
N GLU A 314 -13.88 0.10 19.59
CA GLU A 314 -12.44 0.19 19.27
C GLU A 314 -12.12 -0.46 17.92
N ALA A 315 -12.80 -1.55 17.57
CA ALA A 315 -12.56 -2.26 16.33
C ALA A 315 -13.11 -1.52 15.10
N ALA A 316 -14.19 -0.74 15.23
CA ALA A 316 -14.96 -0.20 14.11
C ALA A 316 -14.11 0.52 13.04
N VAL A 317 -13.10 1.29 13.46
CA VAL A 317 -12.20 2.02 12.54
C VAL A 317 -11.32 1.10 11.69
N PHE A 318 -11.01 -0.11 12.17
CA PHE A 318 -10.19 -1.11 11.49
C PHE A 318 -11.01 -2.01 10.55
N LEU A 319 -12.34 -1.95 10.59
CA LEU A 319 -13.23 -2.82 9.81
C LEU A 319 -13.63 -2.24 8.44
N ILE A 320 -13.12 -1.06 8.11
CA ILE A 320 -13.45 -0.34 6.88
C ILE A 320 -12.19 0.11 6.15
N LYS A 321 -12.29 0.25 4.82
CA LYS A 321 -11.18 0.70 3.95
C LYS A 321 -10.68 2.11 4.26
N ASP A 322 -11.42 2.87 5.05
CA ASP A 322 -11.04 4.20 5.52
C ASP A 322 -9.76 4.19 6.38
N VAL A 323 -9.43 3.05 7.01
CA VAL A 323 -8.18 2.87 7.77
C VAL A 323 -6.92 3.16 6.95
N ILE A 324 -7.03 3.09 5.62
CA ILE A 324 -5.97 3.42 4.65
C ILE A 324 -6.36 4.58 3.71
N GLY A 325 -7.44 5.32 4.03
CA GLY A 325 -8.04 6.33 3.13
C GLY A 325 -8.63 5.74 1.85
N GLY A 326 -8.92 4.43 1.83
CA GLY A 326 -9.20 3.67 0.60
C GLY A 326 -10.41 4.14 -0.19
N LYS A 327 -11.35 4.89 0.41
CA LYS A 327 -12.49 5.47 -0.32
C LYS A 327 -12.04 6.48 -1.39
N ASP A 328 -10.92 7.16 -1.15
CA ASP A 328 -10.48 8.27 -2.00
C ASP A 328 -9.62 7.80 -3.18
N TRP A 329 -9.05 6.59 -3.10
CA TRP A 329 -8.05 6.15 -4.08
C TRP A 329 -8.21 4.73 -4.62
N LEU A 330 -8.97 3.86 -3.95
CA LEU A 330 -9.21 2.52 -4.51
C LEU A 330 -10.08 2.65 -5.75
N ARG A 331 -9.47 2.34 -6.89
CA ARG A 331 -10.11 2.41 -8.20
C ARG A 331 -10.53 1.02 -8.71
N PRO A 332 -11.66 0.90 -9.43
CA PRO A 332 -12.00 -0.33 -10.13
C PRO A 332 -10.98 -0.60 -11.24
N ALA A 333 -10.95 -1.85 -11.70
CA ALA A 333 -10.20 -2.19 -12.91
C ALA A 333 -10.77 -1.43 -14.13
N PRO A 334 -9.92 -0.98 -15.07
CA PRO A 334 -10.39 -0.41 -16.33
C PRO A 334 -11.23 -1.44 -17.10
N LYS A 335 -12.26 -0.94 -17.79
CA LYS A 335 -13.21 -1.74 -18.59
C LYS A 335 -12.91 -1.69 -20.08
N ASN A 336 -12.26 -0.62 -20.52
CA ASN A 336 -11.92 -0.35 -21.91
C ASN A 336 -10.40 -0.29 -22.07
N PHE A 337 -9.91 -0.65 -23.25
CA PHE A 337 -8.48 -0.66 -23.56
C PHE A 337 -8.22 0.00 -24.91
N LYS A 338 -7.30 0.95 -24.94
CA LYS A 338 -6.72 1.53 -26.16
C LYS A 338 -5.31 1.00 -26.38
N ARG A 339 -4.85 0.94 -27.62
CA ARG A 339 -3.44 0.63 -27.92
C ARG A 339 -2.59 1.87 -27.65
N GLY A 340 -1.41 1.68 -27.07
CA GLY A 340 -0.41 2.73 -27.02
C GLY A 340 0.11 3.04 -28.42
N THR A 341 0.33 4.31 -28.74
CA THR A 341 1.11 4.71 -29.91
C THR A 341 2.57 4.45 -29.60
N THR A 342 3.06 3.25 -29.92
CA THR A 342 4.49 2.96 -29.88
C THR A 342 5.14 3.72 -31.03
N THR A 343 5.68 4.91 -30.76
CA THR A 343 6.63 5.54 -31.69
C THR A 343 7.90 4.71 -31.63
N ILE A 344 7.97 3.65 -32.45
CA ILE A 344 9.24 2.99 -32.73
C ILE A 344 10.05 4.02 -33.50
N ALA A 345 10.95 4.72 -32.81
CA ALA A 345 12.02 5.45 -33.47
C ALA A 345 12.92 4.40 -34.15
N VAL A 346 12.57 4.06 -35.38
CA VAL A 346 13.48 3.38 -36.29
C VAL A 346 14.53 4.43 -36.61
N ASN A 347 15.67 4.40 -35.91
CA ASN A 347 16.87 5.02 -36.43
C ASN A 347 17.26 4.24 -37.70
N SER A 348 16.74 4.70 -38.83
CA SER A 348 17.29 4.41 -40.13
C SER A 348 18.54 5.25 -40.29
N ASP A 349 19.66 4.79 -39.73
CA ASP A 349 20.96 5.23 -40.21
C ASP A 349 21.21 4.50 -41.52
N GLY A 350 20.95 5.23 -42.62
CA GLY A 350 21.25 4.84 -43.97
C GLY A 350 22.71 5.13 -44.33
N ASN A 351 23.18 4.32 -45.30
CA ASN A 351 24.44 4.35 -46.05
C ASN A 351 25.72 3.90 -45.36
#